data_AF-A0A1T4WKW6-F1
#
_entry.id   AF-A0A1T4WKW6-F1
#
_cell.length_a   1.000
_cell.length_b   1.000
_cell.length_c   1.000
_cell.angle_alpha   90.00
_cell.angle_beta   90.00
_cell.angle_gamma   90.00
#
_symmetry.space_group_name_H-M   'P 1'
#
loop_
_entity.id
_entity.type
_entity.pdbx_description
1 polymer ?
#
loop_
_entity_poly.entity_id
_entity_poly.type
_entity_poly.pdbx_seq_one_letter_code
_entity_poly.pdbx_strand_id
1 'polypeptide(L)'
;MFSKTLLQKMHEKVLIRNIILVVAIFVLTFTLAACSKSVSGTYYNQKNKEEYLELKSDGTFYVKEGGLGFAGKYKIDGNEITLETSIGMAAKGVINGNTITDEEGQIWIKE
;
A
#
# COMPACT_ATOMS: atom_id res chain seq x y z
N MET A 1 -0.51 12.15 62.24
CA MET A 1 -0.33 10.73 61.90
C MET A 1 -0.94 10.52 60.51
N PHE A 2 -0.13 10.52 59.45
CA PHE A 2 -0.64 10.33 58.08
C PHE A 2 -0.98 8.84 57.90
N SER A 3 -2.24 8.53 57.59
CA SER A 3 -2.69 7.14 57.47
C SER A 3 -2.10 6.48 56.23
N LYS A 4 -1.49 5.29 56.40
CA LYS A 4 -0.92 4.48 55.29
C LYS A 4 -1.90 4.27 54.14
N THR A 5 -3.20 4.24 54.46
CA THR A 5 -4.30 4.09 53.49
C THR A 5 -4.43 5.27 52.52
N LEU A 6 -4.05 6.49 52.94
CA LEU A 6 -4.10 7.68 52.08
C LEU A 6 -2.92 7.71 51.10
N LEU A 7 -1.73 7.27 51.52
CA LEU A 7 -0.58 7.13 50.62
C LEU A 7 -0.83 6.07 49.54
N GLN A 8 -1.44 4.94 49.90
CA GLN A 8 -1.77 3.88 48.95
C GLN A 8 -2.75 4.34 47.87
N LYS A 9 -3.84 5.03 48.25
CA LYS A 9 -4.81 5.59 47.30
C LYS A 9 -4.21 6.67 46.39
N MET A 10 -3.23 7.45 46.86
CA MET A 10 -2.54 8.42 46.01
C MET A 10 -1.63 7.72 44.99
N HIS A 11 -0.92 6.67 45.41
CA HIS A 11 -0.04 5.91 44.51
C HIS A 11 -0.84 5.21 43.39
N GLU A 12 -2.00 4.62 43.70
CA GLU A 12 -2.90 4.01 42.71
C GLU A 12 -3.41 5.03 41.67
N LYS A 13 -3.82 6.23 42.10
CA LYS A 13 -4.28 7.28 41.18
C LYS A 13 -3.18 7.77 40.24
N VAL A 14 -1.94 7.87 40.73
CA VAL A 14 -0.78 8.27 39.92
C VAL A 14 -0.41 7.19 38.91
N LEU A 15 -0.45 5.91 39.32
CA LEU A 15 -0.22 4.77 38.44
C LEU A 15 -1.28 4.69 37.33
N ILE A 16 -2.56 4.81 37.67
CA ILE A 16 -3.66 4.79 36.69
C ILE A 16 -3.52 5.95 35.70
N ARG A 17 -3.22 7.16 36.17
CA ARG A 17 -2.98 8.32 35.30
C ARG A 17 -1.83 8.08 34.32
N ASN A 18 -0.72 7.52 34.79
CA ASN A 18 0.44 7.25 33.94
C ASN A 18 0.15 6.14 32.91
N ILE A 19 -0.60 5.10 33.29
CA ILE A 19 -1.05 4.05 32.36
C ILE A 19 -1.95 4.64 31.27
N ILE A 20 -2.92 5.50 31.64
CA ILE A 20 -3.79 6.18 30.67
C ILE A 20 -2.97 7.02 29.69
N LEU A 21 -1.96 7.75 30.17
CA LEU A 21 -1.09 8.56 29.30
C LEU A 21 -0.27 7.69 28.34
N VAL A 22 0.27 6.55 28.79
CA VAL A 22 1.01 5.61 27.93
C VAL A 22 0.09 4.99 26.88
N VAL A 23 -1.12 4.57 27.25
CA VAL A 23 -2.10 4.02 26.30
C VAL A 23 -2.54 5.08 25.28
N ALA A 24 -2.79 6.31 25.70
CA ALA A 24 -3.16 7.41 24.80
C ALA A 24 -2.06 7.73 23.79
N ILE A 25 -0.78 7.72 24.22
CA ILE A 25 0.38 7.90 23.34
C ILE A 25 0.47 6.76 22.32
N PHE A 26 0.26 5.50 22.76
CA PHE A 26 0.32 4.33 21.89
C PHE A 26 -0.79 4.35 20.82
N VAL A 27 -2.00 4.79 21.19
CA VAL A 27 -3.13 4.97 20.25
C VAL A 27 -2.85 6.10 19.25
N LEU A 28 -2.26 7.22 19.70
CA LEU A 28 -1.87 8.32 18.80
C LEU A 28 -0.80 7.91 17.78
N THR A 29 0.14 7.04 18.17
CA THR A 29 1.19 6.58 17.26
C THR A 29 0.69 5.58 16.22
N PHE A 30 -0.44 4.90 16.48
CA PHE A 30 -1.02 3.92 15.56
C PHE A 30 -1.81 4.56 14.40
N THR A 31 -2.09 5.87 14.45
CA THR A 31 -2.81 6.60 13.39
C THR A 31 -1.91 7.20 12.30
N LEU A 32 -0.59 6.96 12.35
CA LEU A 32 0.35 7.48 11.37
C LEU A 32 0.29 6.69 10.05
N ALA A 33 -0.58 7.19 9.17
CA ALA A 33 -0.33 7.33 7.74
C ALA A 33 -0.17 6.04 6.90
N ALA A 34 -1.25 5.27 6.77
CA ALA A 34 -1.50 4.55 5.52
C ALA A 34 -2.01 5.55 4.46
N CYS A 35 -1.14 6.45 3.99
CA CYS A 35 -1.39 7.14 2.73
C CYS A 35 -1.14 6.12 1.61
N SER A 36 -2.12 5.26 1.35
CA SER A 36 -2.04 4.31 0.24
C SER A 36 -2.11 5.12 -1.05
N LYS A 37 -0.95 5.42 -1.64
CA LYS A 37 -0.89 5.94 -3.01
C LYS A 37 -1.61 4.93 -3.89
N SER A 38 -2.70 5.35 -4.53
CA SER A 38 -3.45 4.47 -5.42
C SER A 38 -2.53 3.97 -6.53
N VAL A 39 -2.55 2.66 -6.78
CA VAL A 39 -1.82 2.03 -7.87
C VAL A 39 -2.48 2.37 -9.22
N SER A 40 -3.78 2.61 -9.26
CA SER A 40 -4.50 2.96 -10.50
C SER A 40 -3.94 4.19 -11.19
N GLY A 41 -3.81 4.14 -12.52
CA GLY A 41 -3.25 5.17 -13.38
C GLY A 41 -2.61 4.56 -14.62
N THR A 42 -2.00 5.42 -15.46
CA THR A 42 -1.34 4.99 -16.69
C THR A 42 0.17 4.97 -16.49
N TYR A 43 0.77 3.85 -16.82
CA TYR A 43 2.20 3.63 -16.75
C TYR A 43 2.75 3.48 -18.17
N TYR A 44 3.80 4.21 -18.50
CA TYR A 44 4.45 4.16 -19.81
C TYR A 44 5.76 3.39 -19.72
N ASN A 45 6.06 2.56 -20.71
CA ASN A 45 7.33 1.85 -20.74
C ASN A 45 8.48 2.87 -20.86
N GLN A 46 9.48 2.75 -20.00
CA GLN A 46 10.63 3.67 -19.95
C GLN A 46 11.41 3.69 -21.26
N LYS A 47 11.48 2.55 -21.97
CA LYS A 47 12.22 2.42 -23.24
C LYS A 47 11.37 2.81 -24.44
N ASN A 48 10.05 2.65 -24.37
CA ASN A 48 9.13 2.93 -25.48
C ASN A 48 7.81 3.56 -25.00
N LYS A 49 7.66 4.87 -25.14
CA LYS A 49 6.44 5.59 -24.69
C LYS A 49 5.17 5.26 -25.48
N GLU A 50 5.26 4.55 -26.61
CA GLU A 50 4.05 4.09 -27.32
C GLU A 50 3.40 2.88 -26.64
N GLU A 51 4.12 2.25 -25.71
CA GLU A 51 3.67 1.13 -24.90
C GLU A 51 3.24 1.63 -23.52
N TYR A 52 2.07 1.19 -23.08
CA TYR A 52 1.50 1.63 -21.82
C TYR A 52 0.63 0.57 -21.16
N LEU A 53 0.60 0.61 -19.83
CA LEU A 53 -0.26 -0.16 -18.95
C LEU A 53 -1.20 0.80 -18.21
N GLU A 54 -2.49 0.69 -18.47
CA GLU A 54 -3.54 1.40 -17.73
C GLU A 54 -4.11 0.48 -16.66
N LEU A 55 -4.00 0.90 -15.39
CA LEU A 55 -4.61 0.24 -14.24
C LEU A 55 -5.83 1.04 -13.78
N LYS A 56 -7.03 0.46 -13.90
CA LYS A 56 -8.29 1.12 -13.54
C LYS A 56 -8.66 0.84 -12.08
N SER A 57 -9.34 1.79 -11.42
CA SER A 57 -9.73 1.66 -10.01
C SER A 57 -10.73 0.55 -9.72
N ASP A 58 -11.38 -0.02 -10.75
CA ASP A 58 -12.29 -1.16 -10.65
C ASP A 58 -11.56 -2.52 -10.65
N GLY A 59 -10.23 -2.53 -10.66
CA GLY A 59 -9.42 -3.77 -10.67
C GLY A 59 -9.22 -4.37 -12.06
N THR A 60 -9.54 -3.63 -13.13
CA THR A 60 -9.25 -4.03 -14.52
C THR A 60 -8.03 -3.32 -15.08
N PHE A 61 -7.40 -3.91 -16.09
CA PHE A 61 -6.28 -3.28 -16.79
C PHE A 61 -6.44 -3.35 -18.31
N TYR A 62 -5.70 -2.47 -18.98
CA TYR A 62 -5.38 -2.58 -20.40
C TYR A 62 -3.88 -2.37 -20.59
N VAL A 63 -3.23 -3.17 -21.40
CA VAL A 63 -1.82 -3.01 -21.78
C VAL A 63 -1.69 -2.98 -23.29
N LYS A 64 -0.88 -2.05 -23.80
CA LYS A 64 -0.42 -2.03 -25.18
C LYS A 64 1.09 -2.23 -25.21
N GLU A 65 1.54 -3.30 -25.84
CA GLU A 65 2.95 -3.67 -25.93
C GLU A 65 3.21 -4.44 -27.22
N GLY A 66 4.34 -4.17 -27.91
CA GLY A 66 4.68 -4.86 -29.15
C GLY A 66 3.65 -4.69 -30.27
N GLY A 67 2.85 -3.62 -30.24
CA GLY A 67 1.75 -3.36 -31.18
C GLY A 67 0.47 -4.16 -30.91
N LEU A 68 0.43 -4.98 -29.86
CA LEU A 68 -0.75 -5.72 -29.43
C LEU A 68 -1.38 -5.08 -28.20
N GLY A 69 -2.68 -5.34 -28.01
CA GLY A 69 -3.45 -4.87 -26.87
C GLY A 69 -4.06 -6.03 -26.10
N PHE A 70 -3.86 -6.07 -24.78
CA PHE A 70 -4.48 -7.06 -23.89
C PHE A 70 -5.24 -6.36 -22.77
N ALA A 71 -6.31 -7.00 -22.31
CA ALA A 71 -7.12 -6.50 -21.19
C ALA A 71 -7.45 -7.64 -20.25
N GLY A 72 -7.72 -7.29 -18.99
CA GLY A 72 -8.02 -8.29 -17.98
C GLY A 72 -8.24 -7.70 -16.60
N LYS A 73 -8.03 -8.53 -15.58
CA LYS A 73 -8.11 -8.13 -14.17
C LYS A 73 -6.72 -8.10 -13.58
N TYR A 74 -6.52 -7.26 -12.57
CA TYR A 74 -5.30 -7.28 -11.79
C TYR A 74 -5.57 -7.47 -10.30
N LYS A 75 -4.58 -8.02 -9.60
CA LYS A 75 -4.57 -8.17 -8.15
C LYS A 75 -3.26 -7.60 -7.62
N ILE A 76 -3.30 -7.06 -6.41
CA ILE A 76 -2.13 -6.55 -5.70
C ILE A 76 -1.99 -7.34 -4.41
N ASP A 77 -0.81 -7.91 -4.18
CA ASP A 77 -0.43 -8.56 -2.92
C ASP A 77 0.87 -7.92 -2.41
N GLY A 78 0.78 -7.12 -1.35
CA GLY A 78 1.88 -6.29 -0.89
C GLY A 78 2.35 -5.30 -1.98
N ASN A 79 3.55 -5.51 -2.50
CA ASN A 79 4.12 -4.74 -3.61
C ASN A 79 4.16 -5.53 -4.93
N GLU A 80 3.61 -6.75 -5.00
CA GLU A 80 3.48 -7.51 -6.24
C GLU A 80 2.14 -7.18 -6.91
N ILE A 81 2.17 -6.98 -8.23
CA ILE A 81 0.98 -6.93 -9.08
C ILE A 81 0.95 -8.17 -9.97
N THR A 82 -0.22 -8.79 -10.08
CA THR A 82 -0.48 -9.85 -11.05
C THR A 82 -1.55 -9.38 -12.03
N LEU A 83 -1.27 -9.43 -13.33
CA LEU A 83 -2.19 -9.15 -14.42
C LEU A 83 -2.69 -10.48 -14.98
N GLU A 84 -4.00 -10.70 -15.03
CA GLU A 84 -4.64 -11.92 -15.55
C GLU A 84 -5.57 -11.56 -16.73
N THR A 85 -5.28 -12.10 -17.92
CA THR A 85 -6.16 -11.98 -19.09
C THR A 85 -7.30 -12.99 -19.05
N SER A 86 -8.39 -12.74 -19.76
CA SER A 86 -9.53 -13.66 -19.85
C SER A 86 -9.21 -15.00 -20.51
N ILE A 87 -8.10 -15.07 -21.27
CA ILE A 87 -7.64 -16.28 -21.97
C ILE A 87 -6.63 -17.09 -21.14
N GLY A 88 -6.43 -16.75 -19.86
CA GLY A 88 -5.61 -17.51 -18.94
C GLY A 88 -4.11 -17.19 -18.97
N MET A 89 -3.67 -16.18 -19.72
CA MET A 89 -2.31 -15.66 -19.61
C MET A 89 -2.20 -14.76 -18.38
N ALA A 90 -1.08 -14.85 -17.67
CA ALA A 90 -0.77 -13.98 -16.55
C ALA A 90 0.64 -13.40 -16.66
N ALA A 91 0.83 -12.20 -16.13
CA ALA A 91 2.12 -11.53 -16.00
C ALA A 91 2.25 -10.91 -14.62
N LYS A 92 3.47 -10.83 -14.09
CA LYS A 92 3.72 -10.21 -12.78
C LYS A 92 4.62 -8.98 -12.88
N GLY A 93 4.57 -8.16 -11.83
CA GLY A 93 5.52 -7.08 -11.64
C GLY A 93 5.60 -6.63 -10.19
N VAL A 94 6.62 -5.83 -9.89
CA VAL A 94 6.86 -5.24 -8.57
C VAL A 94 6.61 -3.74 -8.62
N ILE A 95 5.70 -3.27 -7.76
CA ILE A 95 5.35 -1.87 -7.58
C ILE A 95 6.36 -1.22 -6.64
N ASN A 96 6.98 -0.12 -7.09
CA ASN A 96 7.87 0.71 -6.28
C ASN A 96 7.45 2.19 -6.41
N GLY A 97 6.42 2.57 -5.65
CA GLY A 97 5.87 3.92 -5.69
C GLY A 97 5.18 4.22 -7.04
N ASN A 98 5.84 5.01 -7.89
CA ASN A 98 5.31 5.38 -9.20
C ASN A 98 5.85 4.49 -10.33
N THR A 99 6.58 3.42 -10.03
CA THR A 99 7.08 2.49 -11.04
C THR A 99 6.55 1.08 -10.85
N ILE A 100 6.46 0.34 -11.94
CA ILE A 100 6.27 -1.11 -11.96
C ILE A 100 7.46 -1.69 -12.73
N THR A 101 8.08 -2.73 -12.17
CA THR A 101 9.11 -3.52 -12.87
C THR A 101 8.55 -4.90 -13.14
N ASP A 102 8.43 -5.29 -14.41
CA ASP A 102 7.94 -6.63 -14.78
C ASP A 102 9.02 -7.72 -14.62
N GLU A 103 8.63 -8.96 -14.91
CA GLU A 103 9.51 -10.14 -14.85
C GLU A 103 10.66 -10.11 -15.86
N GLU A 104 10.56 -9.32 -16.94
CA GLU A 104 11.62 -9.10 -17.93
C GLU A 104 12.56 -7.95 -17.54
N GLY A 105 12.26 -7.27 -16.43
CA GLY A 105 13.00 -6.11 -15.95
C GLY A 105 12.73 -4.82 -16.71
N GLN A 106 11.66 -4.75 -17.53
CA GLN A 106 11.24 -3.47 -18.09
C GLN A 106 10.60 -2.63 -16.99
N ILE A 107 10.79 -1.31 -17.09
CA ILE A 107 10.32 -0.35 -16.10
C ILE A 107 9.19 0.45 -16.71
N TRP A 108 8.05 0.44 -16.05
CA TRP A 108 6.85 1.18 -16.41
C TRP A 108 6.68 2.33 -15.43
N ILE A 109 6.59 3.56 -15.91
CA ILE A 109 6.58 4.79 -15.10
C ILE A 109 5.19 5.41 -15.16
N LYS A 110 4.59 5.63 -13.99
CA LYS A 110 3.31 6.31 -13.83
C LYS A 110 3.43 7.79 -14.18
N GLU A 111 2.57 8.25 -15.09
CA GLU A 111 2.38 9.67 -15.42
C GLU A 111 1.01 10.18 -14.96
#